data_AF-A0A6P2B6Z1-F1
#
_entry.id   AF-A0A6P2B6Z1-F1
#
_cell.length_a   1.000
_cell.length_b   1.000
_cell.length_c   1.000
_cell.angle_alpha   90.00
_cell.angle_beta   90.00
_cell.angle_gamma   90.00
#
_symmetry.space_group_name_H-M   'P 1'
#
loop_
_entity.id
_entity.type
_entity.pdbx_description
1 polymer ?
#
loop_
_entity_poly.entity_id
_entity_poly.type
_entity_poly.pdbx_seq_one_letter_code
_entity_poly.pdbx_strand_id
1 'polypeptide(L)'
;MNDEQRNQLTSNWRIPKYARDQLWVEGDSGAGRASGEFGEFELPAGGTSPVTIYWRDVHKGAALVRLPWRADSLDWDGGVRIGGYVDAMHITNIADGELTVAIIYLGGQPLRNSLRPYDTAADRETPEFMPSFHAALASDVTETISTWIAPFDSPLTSIAQDAMQNNMRLHCFGRLADESSGWDRFFALPIILESMTVFGS
;
A
#
# COMPACT_ATOMS: atom_id res chain seq x y z
N MET A 1 28.04 -24.48 -3.13
CA MET A 1 27.92 -23.45 -2.08
C MET A 1 26.96 -22.43 -2.67
N ASN A 2 25.67 -22.56 -2.37
CA ASN A 2 24.69 -21.59 -2.83
C ASN A 2 24.86 -20.39 -1.89
N ASP A 3 25.29 -19.25 -2.45
CA ASP A 3 25.14 -17.98 -1.75
C ASP A 3 23.64 -17.77 -1.52
N GLU A 4 23.20 -17.89 -0.27
CA GLU A 4 21.90 -17.42 0.16
C GLU A 4 21.87 -15.90 -0.07
N GLN A 5 21.35 -15.49 -1.22
CA GLN A 5 21.26 -14.09 -1.58
C GLN A 5 20.16 -13.45 -0.74
N ARG A 6 20.56 -12.84 0.38
CA ARG A 6 19.67 -12.10 1.27
C ARG A 6 19.19 -10.83 0.56
N ASN A 7 17.88 -10.69 0.42
CA ASN A 7 17.25 -9.50 -0.12
C ASN A 7 16.65 -8.67 1.02
N GLN A 8 16.45 -7.37 0.80
CA GLN A 8 15.79 -6.48 1.75
C GLN A 8 14.71 -5.65 1.06
N LEU A 9 13.70 -5.26 1.83
CA LEU A 9 12.63 -4.39 1.32
C LEU A 9 13.15 -2.99 0.99
N THR A 10 14.11 -2.48 1.76
CA THR A 10 14.59 -1.11 1.66
C THR A 10 16.03 -0.99 2.12
N SER A 11 16.77 0.00 1.60
CA SER A 11 18.10 0.37 2.08
C SER A 11 18.18 1.76 2.71
N ASN A 12 17.15 2.59 2.50
CA ASN A 12 17.21 4.04 2.73
C ASN A 12 16.18 4.53 3.75
N TRP A 13 15.31 3.64 4.23
CA TRP A 13 14.28 3.94 5.21
C TRP A 13 14.22 2.81 6.24
N ARG A 14 13.73 3.11 7.44
CA ARG A 14 13.63 2.15 8.54
C ARG A 14 12.19 1.74 8.72
N ILE A 15 11.91 0.45 8.65
CA ILE A 15 10.57 -0.09 8.88
C ILE A 15 10.18 0.19 10.34
N PRO A 16 9.01 0.80 10.59
CA PRO A 16 8.51 1.08 11.93
C PRO A 16 8.41 -0.20 12.75
N LYS A 17 8.71 -0.14 14.06
CA LYS A 17 8.76 -1.34 14.91
C LYS A 17 7.48 -2.17 14.88
N TYR A 18 6.31 -1.53 14.81
CA TYR A 18 5.03 -2.22 14.76
C TYR A 18 4.87 -3.08 13.49
N ALA A 19 5.56 -2.73 12.39
CA ALA A 19 5.51 -3.42 11.11
C ALA A 19 6.65 -4.43 10.90
N ARG A 20 7.69 -4.37 11.73
CA ARG A 20 8.78 -5.36 11.68
C ARG A 20 8.22 -6.74 11.94
N ASP A 21 8.69 -7.69 11.14
CA ASP A 21 8.22 -9.08 11.18
C ASP A 21 6.72 -9.23 10.90
N GLN A 22 5.99 -8.19 10.52
CA GLN A 22 4.59 -8.33 10.10
C GLN A 22 4.48 -8.36 8.58
N LEU A 23 5.55 -8.11 7.85
CA LEU A 23 5.51 -7.99 6.39
C LEU A 23 5.87 -9.31 5.74
N TRP A 24 5.18 -9.62 4.65
CA TRP A 24 5.48 -10.75 3.78
C TRP A 24 5.73 -10.25 2.36
N VAL A 25 6.63 -10.94 1.67
CA VAL A 25 6.94 -10.71 0.27
C VAL A 25 6.52 -11.95 -0.50
N GLU A 26 5.71 -11.77 -1.53
CA GLU A 26 5.32 -12.83 -2.45
C GLU A 26 5.86 -12.52 -3.84
N GLY A 27 6.53 -13.50 -4.45
CA GLY A 27 6.88 -13.53 -5.86
C GLY A 27 6.38 -14.80 -6.53
N ASP A 28 6.70 -14.96 -7.81
CA ASP A 28 6.40 -16.16 -8.60
C ASP A 28 6.97 -17.46 -8.00
N SER A 29 8.11 -17.40 -7.34
CA SER A 29 8.75 -18.57 -6.74
C SER A 29 8.21 -18.95 -5.35
N GLY A 30 7.40 -18.10 -4.73
CA GLY A 30 6.81 -18.34 -3.41
C GLY A 30 6.77 -17.07 -2.54
N ALA A 31 6.61 -17.28 -1.23
CA ALA A 31 6.51 -16.20 -0.26
C ALA A 31 7.52 -16.34 0.89
N GLY A 32 7.99 -15.21 1.39
CA GLY A 32 8.91 -15.11 2.51
C GLY A 32 8.52 -13.99 3.47
N ARG A 33 8.68 -14.22 4.77
CA ARG A 33 8.46 -13.19 5.79
C ARG A 33 9.66 -12.26 5.83
N ALA A 34 9.41 -10.95 5.75
CA ALA A 34 10.43 -9.94 5.93
C ALA A 34 10.66 -9.65 7.42
N SER A 35 11.91 -9.45 7.80
CA SER A 35 12.32 -9.30 9.20
C SER A 35 13.32 -8.18 9.44
N GLY A 36 13.39 -7.69 10.67
CA GLY A 36 14.34 -6.65 11.05
C GLY A 36 14.01 -5.25 10.53
N GLU A 37 14.96 -4.33 10.68
CA GLU A 37 14.75 -2.88 10.46
C GLU A 37 14.65 -2.50 8.98
N PHE A 38 15.27 -3.27 8.09
CA PHE A 38 15.27 -3.05 6.64
C PHE A 38 14.43 -4.08 5.88
N GLY A 39 13.81 -5.03 6.60
CA GLY A 39 12.96 -6.06 6.04
C GLY A 39 13.76 -7.07 5.24
N GLU A 40 14.75 -7.72 5.86
CA GLU A 40 15.48 -8.85 5.27
C GLU A 40 14.53 -10.02 5.02
N PHE A 41 14.56 -10.58 3.81
CA PHE A 41 13.73 -11.70 3.40
C PHE A 41 14.47 -12.62 2.43
N GLU A 42 13.97 -13.85 2.33
CA GLU A 42 14.41 -14.85 1.37
C GLU A 42 13.22 -15.36 0.57
N LEU A 43 13.39 -15.47 -0.74
CA LEU A 43 12.45 -16.14 -1.63
C LEU A 43 13.09 -17.40 -2.19
N PRO A 44 12.30 -18.45 -2.51
CA PRO A 44 12.82 -19.60 -3.23
C PRO A 44 13.54 -19.16 -4.51
N ALA A 45 14.66 -19.81 -4.84
CA ALA A 45 15.52 -19.40 -5.94
C ALA A 45 14.77 -19.32 -7.28
N GLY A 46 15.07 -18.28 -8.06
CA GLY A 46 14.56 -18.11 -9.44
C GLY A 46 13.55 -16.98 -9.66
N GLY A 47 13.26 -16.16 -8.65
CA GLY A 47 12.33 -15.03 -8.82
C GLY A 47 12.96 -13.85 -9.57
N THR A 48 12.42 -13.53 -10.75
CA THR A 48 12.68 -12.25 -11.46
C THR A 48 11.39 -11.45 -11.68
N SER A 49 10.28 -11.90 -11.10
CA SER A 49 8.95 -11.33 -11.28
C SER A 49 8.69 -10.18 -10.31
N PRO A 50 7.82 -9.20 -10.66
CA PRO A 50 7.36 -8.21 -9.70
C PRO A 50 6.78 -8.87 -8.45
N VAL A 51 7.15 -8.36 -7.28
CA VAL A 51 6.75 -8.90 -5.97
C VAL A 51 5.66 -8.05 -5.33
N THR A 52 4.82 -8.69 -4.54
CA THR A 52 3.79 -8.02 -3.74
C THR A 52 4.17 -8.07 -2.27
N ILE A 53 4.03 -6.93 -1.59
CA ILE A 53 4.20 -6.83 -0.13
C ILE A 53 2.84 -6.97 0.52
N TYR A 54 2.74 -7.83 1.54
CA TYR A 54 1.54 -8.07 2.33
C TYR A 54 1.75 -7.75 3.81
N TRP A 55 0.67 -7.39 4.48
CA TRP A 55 0.57 -7.33 5.94
C TRP A 55 0.11 -8.67 6.52
N ARG A 56 0.88 -9.22 7.47
CA ARG A 56 0.73 -10.46 8.25
C ARG A 56 0.83 -11.79 7.52
N ASP A 57 0.21 -11.93 6.35
CA ASP A 57 0.09 -13.21 5.65
C ASP A 57 -0.24 -12.99 4.16
N VAL A 58 0.25 -13.84 3.26
CA VAL A 58 0.01 -13.69 1.80
C VAL A 58 -1.38 -14.14 1.36
N HIS A 59 -2.07 -14.98 2.14
CA HIS A 59 -3.39 -15.52 1.78
C HIS A 59 -4.55 -14.81 2.46
N LYS A 60 -4.31 -14.23 3.65
CA LYS A 60 -5.34 -13.57 4.48
C LYS A 60 -5.00 -12.13 4.84
N GLY A 61 -3.78 -11.69 4.53
CA GLY A 61 -3.32 -10.35 4.83
C GLY A 61 -3.77 -9.31 3.81
N ALA A 62 -3.52 -8.05 4.15
CA ALA A 62 -3.75 -6.94 3.23
C ALA A 62 -2.56 -6.85 2.26
N ALA A 63 -2.82 -6.94 0.96
CA ALA A 63 -1.83 -6.55 -0.03
C ALA A 63 -1.61 -5.04 0.09
N LEU A 64 -0.34 -4.59 0.08
CA LEU A 64 0.01 -3.19 0.33
C LEU A 64 0.50 -2.49 -0.95
N VAL A 65 1.39 -3.15 -1.69
CA VAL A 65 2.01 -2.58 -2.88
C VAL A 65 2.60 -3.69 -3.74
N ARG A 66 2.68 -3.45 -5.04
CA ARG A 66 3.45 -4.28 -5.98
C ARG A 66 4.68 -3.53 -6.46
N LEU A 67 5.85 -4.15 -6.35
CA LEU A 67 7.14 -3.56 -6.66
C LEU A 67 7.84 -4.34 -7.79
N PRO A 68 8.64 -3.68 -8.63
CA PRO A 68 9.53 -4.41 -9.53
C PRO A 68 10.55 -5.21 -8.72
N TRP A 69 10.92 -6.41 -9.20
CA TRP A 69 12.04 -7.13 -8.64
C TRP A 69 13.33 -6.32 -8.80
N ARG A 70 14.13 -6.29 -7.74
CA ARG A 70 15.47 -5.73 -7.71
C ARG A 70 16.32 -6.62 -6.82
N ALA A 71 17.50 -6.98 -7.32
CA ALA A 71 18.46 -7.70 -6.50
C ALA A 71 18.86 -6.81 -5.32
N ASP A 72 19.08 -7.45 -4.18
CA ASP A 72 19.52 -6.83 -2.93
C ASP A 72 18.46 -5.95 -2.27
N SER A 73 17.94 -4.89 -2.91
CA SER A 73 16.95 -3.95 -2.34
C SER A 73 15.77 -3.69 -3.26
N LEU A 74 14.54 -3.83 -2.76
CA LEU A 74 13.32 -3.45 -3.49
C LEU A 74 13.03 -1.93 -3.50
N ASP A 75 13.82 -1.15 -2.76
CA ASP A 75 13.69 0.30 -2.61
C ASP A 75 12.29 0.76 -2.16
N TRP A 76 11.63 -0.05 -1.34
CA TRP A 76 10.37 0.31 -0.73
C TRP A 76 10.56 1.40 0.32
N ASP A 77 9.68 2.38 0.36
CA ASP A 77 9.74 3.53 1.26
C ASP A 77 8.58 3.57 2.27
N GLY A 78 7.90 2.43 2.44
CA GLY A 78 6.68 2.32 3.25
C GLY A 78 5.41 2.74 2.51
N GLY A 79 5.51 3.13 1.23
CA GLY A 79 4.37 3.50 0.41
C GLY A 79 3.39 2.34 0.16
N VAL A 80 2.10 2.64 0.20
CA VAL A 80 0.98 1.72 -0.03
C VAL A 80 0.16 2.26 -1.20
N ARG A 81 -0.21 1.40 -2.14
CA ARG A 81 -0.88 1.80 -3.40
C ARG A 81 -1.93 0.77 -3.78
N ILE A 82 -3.20 1.09 -3.58
CA ILE A 82 -4.32 0.17 -3.77
C ILE A 82 -5.36 0.79 -4.69
N GLY A 83 -5.87 0.02 -5.64
CA GLY A 83 -7.03 0.37 -6.45
C GLY A 83 -8.24 -0.45 -6.05
N GLY A 84 -9.38 0.18 -5.84
CA GLY A 84 -10.56 -0.49 -5.31
C GLY A 84 -11.73 0.43 -4.98
N TYR A 85 -12.48 0.04 -3.96
CA TYR A 85 -13.68 0.73 -3.46
C TYR A 85 -13.58 0.96 -1.95
N VAL A 86 -14.20 2.03 -1.48
CA VAL A 86 -14.40 2.21 -0.04
C VAL A 86 -15.60 1.36 0.37
N ASP A 87 -15.32 0.28 1.12
CA ASP A 87 -16.34 -0.65 1.59
C ASP A 87 -17.07 -0.10 2.82
N ALA A 88 -16.33 0.58 3.68
CA ALA A 88 -16.87 1.18 4.89
C ALA A 88 -16.00 2.36 5.35
N MET A 89 -16.62 3.28 6.09
CA MET A 89 -15.93 4.37 6.77
C MET A 89 -16.45 4.51 8.20
N HIS A 90 -15.55 4.66 9.15
CA HIS A 90 -15.87 4.91 10.55
C HIS A 90 -15.20 6.20 11.01
N ILE A 91 -15.99 7.16 11.47
CA ILE A 91 -15.49 8.42 12.03
C ILE A 91 -15.58 8.35 13.54
N THR A 92 -14.47 8.58 14.21
CA THR A 92 -14.40 8.51 15.67
C THR A 92 -13.38 9.49 16.20
N ASN A 93 -13.51 9.81 17.48
CA ASN A 93 -12.42 10.43 18.23
C ASN A 93 -11.50 9.34 18.79
N ILE A 94 -10.20 9.60 18.79
CA ILE A 94 -9.18 8.80 19.44
C ILE A 94 -8.37 9.67 20.41
N ALA A 95 -7.46 9.06 21.17
CA ALA A 95 -6.65 9.73 22.19
C ALA A 95 -7.53 10.55 23.15
N ASP A 96 -8.49 9.89 23.79
CA ASP A 96 -9.42 10.49 24.77
C ASP A 96 -10.19 11.73 24.28
N GLY A 97 -10.41 11.84 22.96
CA GLY A 97 -11.20 12.91 22.37
C GLY A 97 -10.38 14.00 21.67
N GLU A 98 -9.05 13.94 21.72
CA GLU A 98 -8.19 14.99 21.17
C GLU A 98 -8.13 15.02 19.65
N LEU A 99 -8.39 13.89 18.99
CA LEU A 99 -8.25 13.78 17.54
C LEU A 99 -9.46 13.07 16.91
N THR A 100 -10.16 13.76 16.01
CA THR A 100 -11.21 13.18 15.16
C THR A 100 -10.61 12.65 13.87
N VAL A 101 -10.82 11.37 13.58
CA VAL A 101 -10.22 10.67 12.45
C VAL A 101 -11.28 9.92 11.66
N ALA A 102 -11.05 9.80 10.36
CA ALA A 102 -11.77 8.85 9.51
C ALA A 102 -10.92 7.60 9.33
N ILE A 103 -11.52 6.45 9.65
CA ILE A 103 -10.98 5.12 9.40
C ILE A 103 -11.70 4.57 8.17
N ILE A 104 -10.96 4.35 7.10
CA ILE A 104 -11.47 3.98 5.79
C ILE A 104 -11.07 2.52 5.51
N TYR A 105 -12.06 1.67 5.27
CA TYR A 105 -11.85 0.28 4.86
C TYR A 105 -11.93 0.22 3.34
N LEU A 106 -10.82 -0.14 2.71
CA LEU A 106 -10.66 -0.19 1.26
C LEU A 106 -10.50 -1.64 0.82
N GLY A 107 -11.49 -2.15 0.08
CA GLY A 107 -11.40 -3.42 -0.65
C GLY A 107 -10.76 -3.16 -2.01
N GLY A 108 -9.70 -3.90 -2.35
CA GLY A 108 -9.01 -3.68 -3.61
C GLY A 108 -7.76 -4.52 -3.83
N GLN A 109 -7.07 -4.21 -4.93
CA GLN A 109 -5.85 -4.86 -5.38
C GLN A 109 -4.70 -3.84 -5.41
N PRO A 110 -3.44 -4.26 -5.23
CA PRO A 110 -2.31 -3.36 -5.41
C PRO A 110 -2.26 -2.82 -6.83
N LEU A 111 -1.79 -1.58 -6.95
CA LEU A 111 -1.56 -0.94 -8.22
C LEU A 111 -0.27 -1.49 -8.85
N ARG A 112 -0.24 -1.60 -10.18
CA ARG A 112 0.96 -1.97 -10.94
C ARG A 112 2.07 -0.96 -10.68
N ASN A 113 3.30 -1.45 -10.66
CA ASN A 113 4.51 -0.66 -10.45
C ASN A 113 4.68 0.50 -11.47
N SER A 114 4.14 0.36 -12.67
CA SER A 114 4.20 1.37 -13.73
C SER A 114 3.21 2.52 -13.56
N LEU A 115 2.26 2.42 -12.62
CA LEU A 115 1.25 3.45 -12.43
C LEU A 115 1.89 4.72 -11.85
N ARG A 116 1.58 5.85 -12.49
CA ARG A 116 1.77 7.18 -11.92
C ARG A 116 0.38 7.82 -11.68
N PRO A 117 0.16 8.46 -10.54
CA PRO A 117 -1.13 9.10 -10.22
C PRO A 117 -1.45 10.29 -11.12
N TYR A 118 -0.41 10.93 -11.67
CA TYR A 118 -0.51 12.10 -12.54
C TYR A 118 0.72 12.16 -13.47
N ASP A 119 0.57 12.88 -14.58
CA ASP A 119 1.67 13.18 -15.49
C ASP A 119 2.68 14.16 -14.88
N THR A 120 3.92 14.01 -15.31
CA THR A 120 5.00 14.91 -14.94
C THR A 120 5.38 15.81 -16.11
N ALA A 121 6.23 16.81 -15.87
CA ALA A 121 6.74 17.67 -16.93
C ALA A 121 7.47 16.90 -18.06
N ALA A 122 8.00 15.71 -17.76
CA ALA A 122 8.65 14.85 -18.76
C ALA A 122 7.65 14.21 -19.74
N ASP A 123 6.36 14.16 -19.39
CA ASP A 123 5.34 13.47 -20.17
C ASP A 123 4.64 14.38 -21.20
N ARG A 124 5.00 15.67 -21.26
CA ARG A 124 4.35 16.69 -22.12
C ARG A 124 4.30 16.34 -23.61
N GLU A 125 5.28 15.60 -24.10
CA GLU A 125 5.38 15.18 -25.51
C GLU A 125 4.74 13.80 -25.77
N THR A 126 4.21 13.17 -24.73
CA THR A 126 3.54 11.86 -24.81
C THR A 126 2.06 12.11 -25.07
N PRO A 127 1.42 11.35 -25.99
CA PRO A 127 -0.02 11.50 -26.24
C PRO A 127 -0.86 11.33 -24.97
N GLU A 128 -2.02 11.98 -25.00
CA GLU A 128 -3.03 12.13 -23.95
C GLU A 128 -3.04 11.01 -22.88
N PHE A 129 -2.61 11.35 -21.66
CA PHE A 129 -2.75 10.47 -20.51
C PHE A 129 -4.24 10.30 -20.19
N MET A 130 -4.76 9.11 -20.44
CA MET A 130 -6.10 8.72 -20.02
C MET A 130 -5.99 7.75 -18.86
N PRO A 131 -6.30 8.17 -17.62
CA PRO A 131 -6.22 7.29 -16.47
C PRO A 131 -7.23 6.15 -16.63
N SER A 132 -6.77 4.91 -16.47
CA SER A 132 -7.62 3.72 -16.57
C SER A 132 -7.56 2.95 -15.26
N PHE A 133 -8.71 2.81 -14.60
CA PHE A 133 -8.81 2.10 -13.34
C PHE A 133 -8.31 0.65 -13.48
N HIS A 134 -8.86 -0.09 -14.44
CA HIS A 134 -8.59 -1.52 -14.59
C HIS A 134 -7.18 -1.82 -15.11
N ALA A 135 -6.65 -0.98 -16.02
CA ALA A 135 -5.30 -1.20 -16.56
C ALA A 135 -4.20 -1.02 -15.48
N ALA A 136 -4.53 -0.27 -14.42
CA ALA A 136 -3.63 0.00 -13.32
C ALA A 136 -3.59 -1.09 -12.25
N LEU A 137 -4.55 -2.01 -12.20
CA LEU A 137 -4.61 -3.04 -11.16
C LEU A 137 -3.64 -4.19 -11.44
N ALA A 138 -3.00 -4.70 -10.39
CA ALA A 138 -2.31 -5.99 -10.41
C ALA A 138 -3.36 -7.11 -10.29
N SER A 139 -4.10 -7.35 -11.37
CA SER A 139 -5.28 -8.24 -11.39
C SER A 139 -4.99 -9.71 -11.06
N ASP A 140 -3.73 -10.12 -11.09
CA ASP A 140 -3.26 -11.46 -10.67
C ASP A 140 -3.12 -11.60 -9.14
N VAL A 141 -3.14 -10.49 -8.40
CA VAL A 141 -3.17 -10.49 -6.93
C VAL A 141 -4.62 -10.58 -6.45
N THR A 142 -4.91 -11.44 -5.48
CA THR A 142 -6.27 -11.54 -4.94
C THR A 142 -6.68 -10.22 -4.27
N GLU A 143 -7.95 -9.84 -4.41
CA GLU A 143 -8.48 -8.66 -3.73
C GLU A 143 -8.42 -8.83 -2.21
N THR A 144 -8.00 -7.79 -1.51
CA THR A 144 -7.85 -7.77 -0.05
C THR A 144 -8.45 -6.49 0.53
N ILE A 145 -8.68 -6.49 1.85
CA ILE A 145 -9.17 -5.31 2.57
C ILE A 145 -8.02 -4.70 3.36
N SER A 146 -7.87 -3.38 3.26
CA SER A 146 -6.88 -2.59 3.99
C SER A 146 -7.54 -1.46 4.79
N THR A 147 -6.90 -1.04 5.88
CA THR A 147 -7.40 0.03 6.76
C THR A 147 -6.55 1.27 6.60
N TRP A 148 -7.20 2.39 6.30
CA TRP A 148 -6.58 3.67 6.01
C TRP A 148 -7.08 4.72 6.99
N ILE A 149 -6.25 5.72 7.26
CA ILE A 149 -6.51 6.78 8.22
C ILE A 149 -6.37 8.12 7.50
N ALA A 150 -7.35 8.99 7.69
CA ALA A 150 -7.30 10.38 7.26
C ALA A 150 -7.82 11.30 8.38
N PRO A 151 -7.31 12.54 8.50
CA PRO A 151 -7.95 13.56 9.34
C PRO A 151 -9.41 13.77 8.91
N PHE A 152 -10.33 13.89 9.86
CA PHE A 152 -11.76 14.01 9.54
C PHE A 152 -12.08 15.25 8.69
N ASP A 153 -11.35 16.36 8.89
CA ASP A 153 -11.48 17.60 8.16
C ASP A 153 -10.70 17.64 6.82
N SER A 154 -10.03 16.55 6.47
CA SER A 154 -9.32 16.44 5.19
C SER A 154 -10.30 16.36 4.02
N PRO A 155 -10.03 17.04 2.89
CA PRO A 155 -10.76 16.82 1.64
C PRO A 155 -10.80 15.36 1.20
N LEU A 156 -9.78 14.57 1.55
CA LEU A 156 -9.72 13.13 1.23
C LEU A 156 -10.82 12.34 1.94
N THR A 157 -11.22 12.75 3.15
CA THR A 157 -12.32 12.11 3.89
C THR A 157 -13.65 12.34 3.19
N SER A 158 -13.92 13.58 2.75
CA SER A 158 -15.12 13.88 1.97
C SER A 158 -15.15 13.12 0.64
N ILE A 159 -14.01 13.06 -0.07
CA ILE A 159 -13.90 12.28 -1.32
C ILE A 159 -14.16 10.79 -1.08
N ALA A 160 -13.59 10.21 -0.02
CA ALA A 160 -13.82 8.81 0.34
C ALA A 160 -15.30 8.55 0.67
N GLN A 161 -15.95 9.47 1.38
CA GLN A 161 -17.38 9.40 1.69
C GLN A 161 -18.23 9.43 0.41
N ASP A 162 -17.97 10.38 -0.48
CA ASP A 162 -18.70 10.52 -1.74
C ASP A 162 -18.48 9.28 -2.63
N ALA A 163 -17.25 8.77 -2.67
CA ALA A 163 -16.92 7.55 -3.41
C ALA A 163 -17.65 6.33 -2.86
N MET A 164 -17.72 6.19 -1.54
CA MET A 164 -18.50 5.14 -0.88
C MET A 164 -19.99 5.25 -1.22
N GLN A 165 -20.57 6.46 -1.13
CA GLN A 165 -22.00 6.68 -1.39
C GLN A 165 -22.40 6.43 -2.85
N ASN A 166 -21.50 6.71 -3.79
CA ASN A 166 -21.74 6.60 -5.23
C ASN A 166 -21.10 5.35 -5.86
N ASN A 167 -20.54 4.45 -5.04
CA ASN A 167 -19.81 3.26 -5.50
C ASN A 167 -18.74 3.59 -6.56
N MET A 168 -17.98 4.67 -6.33
CA MET A 168 -16.94 5.12 -7.24
C MET A 168 -15.66 4.30 -7.03
N ARG A 169 -14.99 4.05 -8.15
CA ARG A 169 -13.68 3.40 -8.18
C ARG A 169 -12.60 4.39 -7.80
N LEU A 170 -11.60 3.93 -7.05
CA LEU A 170 -10.55 4.77 -6.49
C LEU A 170 -9.17 4.15 -6.70
N HIS A 171 -8.17 4.97 -6.98
CA HIS A 171 -6.78 4.63 -6.64
C HIS A 171 -6.39 5.41 -5.39
N CYS A 172 -5.95 4.71 -4.36
CA CYS A 172 -5.53 5.27 -3.07
C CYS A 172 -4.01 5.13 -2.94
N PHE A 173 -3.37 6.22 -2.52
CA PHE A 173 -1.94 6.30 -2.26
C PHE A 173 -1.72 6.78 -0.83
N GLY A 174 -0.82 6.12 -0.12
CA GLY A 174 -0.49 6.49 1.23
C GLY A 174 0.76 5.79 1.70
N ARG A 175 0.95 5.78 3.01
CA ARG A 175 2.19 5.34 3.63
C ARG A 175 1.93 4.73 5.00
N LEU A 176 2.75 3.77 5.38
CA LEU A 176 2.82 3.33 6.77
C LEU A 176 3.12 4.53 7.68
N ALA A 177 2.36 4.69 8.76
CA ALA A 177 2.58 5.75 9.72
C ALA A 177 3.97 5.66 10.37
N ASP A 178 4.62 6.81 10.59
CA ASP A 178 5.87 6.86 11.32
C ASP A 178 5.70 6.43 12.77
N GLU A 179 6.69 5.77 13.37
CA GLU A 179 6.64 5.33 14.78
C GLU A 179 6.44 6.51 15.75
N SER A 180 6.94 7.71 15.42
CA SER A 180 6.81 8.92 16.23
C SER A 180 5.38 9.46 16.32
N SER A 181 4.49 9.05 15.41
CA SER A 181 3.10 9.51 15.37
C SER A 181 2.21 8.86 16.42
N GLY A 182 2.60 7.70 16.96
CA GLY A 182 1.83 6.94 17.95
C GLY A 182 0.57 6.26 17.43
N TRP A 183 0.33 6.26 16.10
CA TRP A 183 -0.83 5.60 15.50
C TRP A 183 -0.89 4.09 15.76
N ASP A 184 0.27 3.47 15.94
CA ASP A 184 0.44 2.04 16.24
C ASP A 184 -0.15 1.63 17.60
N ARG A 185 -0.41 2.59 18.49
CA ARG A 185 -1.11 2.35 19.76
C ARG A 185 -2.61 2.11 19.58
N PHE A 186 -3.17 2.58 18.46
CA PHE A 186 -4.60 2.54 18.17
C PHE A 186 -4.93 1.57 17.04
N PHE A 187 -4.01 1.38 16.09
CA PHE A 187 -4.23 0.60 14.88
C PHE A 187 -3.13 -0.44 14.67
N ALA A 188 -3.54 -1.66 14.29
CA ALA A 188 -2.58 -2.72 13.97
C ALA A 188 -1.79 -2.42 12.69
N LEU A 189 -2.45 -1.86 11.68
CA LEU A 189 -1.86 -1.44 10.40
C LEU A 189 -2.27 0.02 10.14
N PRO A 190 -1.53 1.00 10.66
CA PRO A 190 -1.82 2.40 10.41
C PRO A 190 -1.27 2.83 9.05
N ILE A 191 -2.14 2.91 8.03
CA ILE A 191 -1.81 3.51 6.72
C ILE A 191 -2.40 4.91 6.68
N ILE A 192 -1.55 5.94 6.54
CA ILE A 192 -2.00 7.32 6.36
C ILE A 192 -2.31 7.55 4.89
N LEU A 193 -3.53 7.98 4.60
CA LEU A 193 -3.97 8.33 3.26
C LEU A 193 -3.37 9.67 2.84
N GLU A 194 -2.60 9.67 1.75
CA GLU A 194 -1.89 10.87 1.25
C GLU A 194 -2.60 11.48 0.03
N SER A 195 -3.14 10.65 -0.87
CA SER A 195 -3.87 11.11 -2.05
C SER A 195 -4.78 10.03 -2.64
N MET A 196 -5.72 10.46 -3.49
CA MET A 196 -6.65 9.57 -4.20
C MET A 196 -6.90 10.06 -5.62
N THR A 197 -7.11 9.12 -6.54
CA THR A 197 -7.68 9.36 -7.88
C THR A 197 -9.08 8.77 -7.92
N VAL A 198 -10.07 9.58 -8.28
CA VAL A 198 -11.47 9.16 -8.39
C VAL A 198 -11.83 8.90 -9.84
N PHE A 199 -12.47 7.77 -10.10
CA PHE A 199 -12.94 7.39 -11.43
C PHE A 199 -14.46 7.46 -11.46
N GLY A 200 -14.97 8.38 -12.27
CA GLY A 200 -16.38 8.45 -12.61
C GLY A 200 -16.88 7.16 -13.26
N SER A 201 -18.17 6.90 -13.09
CA SER A 201 -18.91 5.87 -13.82
C SER A 201 -19.23 6.30 -15.24
#